data_AF-A0AAQ0KFX5-F1
#
_entry.id   AF-A0AAQ0KFX5-F1
#
_cell.length_a   1.000
_cell.length_b   1.000
_cell.length_c   1.000
_cell.angle_alpha   90.00
_cell.angle_beta   90.00
_cell.angle_gamma   90.00
#
_symmetry.space_group_name_H-M   'P 1'
#
loop_
_entity.id
_entity.type
_entity.pdbx_description
1 polymer ?
#
loop_
_entity_poly.entity_id
_entity_poly.type
_entity_poly.pdbx_seq_one_letter_code
_entity_poly.pdbx_strand_id
1 'polypeptide(L)'
;MGIPSTVRPFAAVVVLLAGGLLSGCAAGSGDSAAPVAQTPVAQTPAAPSAAQTQEPSDPMQQDLSAASVCGTVSALSTVLLNASAGQQVGAVSESDRLALVRSARFGYEHLQSSDPRMTRAIDSVQRYLDAHPAPTEGLAMEDGPEWELQQKLLTTACRESGSNVVATAQYGG
;
A
#
# COMPACT_ATOMS: atom_id res chain seq x y z
N MET A 1 20.31 1.71 -53.39
CA MET A 1 19.33 2.81 -53.50
C MET A 1 18.53 2.84 -52.22
N GLY A 2 18.45 4.00 -51.58
CA GLY A 2 18.24 4.16 -50.14
C GLY A 2 16.82 4.01 -49.64
N ILE A 3 16.73 3.62 -48.36
CA ILE A 3 15.54 3.57 -47.52
C ILE A 3 15.18 5.00 -47.11
N PRO A 4 13.95 5.50 -47.33
CA PRO A 4 13.54 6.77 -46.75
C PRO A 4 13.14 6.57 -45.28
N SER A 5 14.04 6.95 -44.37
CA SER A 5 13.74 7.17 -42.95
C SER A 5 12.80 8.36 -42.80
N THR A 6 11.56 8.11 -42.37
CA THR A 6 10.61 9.19 -42.06
C THR A 6 10.61 9.41 -40.55
N VAL A 7 11.29 10.48 -40.12
CA VAL A 7 11.30 10.97 -38.75
C VAL A 7 9.96 11.65 -38.47
N ARG A 8 9.24 11.24 -37.42
CA ARG A 8 8.07 11.96 -36.91
C ARG A 8 8.39 12.63 -35.56
N PRO A 9 7.97 13.89 -35.36
CA PRO A 9 8.42 14.74 -34.26
C PRO A 9 7.71 14.43 -32.93
N PHE A 10 8.48 14.48 -31.85
CA PHE A 10 8.02 14.53 -30.46
C PHE A 10 7.25 15.83 -30.21
N ALA A 11 6.00 15.73 -29.77
CA ALA A 11 5.25 16.84 -29.18
C ALA A 11 5.33 16.73 -27.66
N ALA A 12 6.18 17.56 -27.05
CA ALA A 12 6.23 17.75 -25.60
C ALA A 12 5.02 18.57 -25.18
N VAL A 13 4.12 18.00 -24.37
CA VAL A 13 3.04 18.75 -23.71
C VAL A 13 3.51 19.09 -22.30
N VAL A 14 3.86 20.35 -22.11
CA VAL A 14 4.12 20.97 -20.80
C VAL A 14 2.77 21.33 -20.20
N VAL A 15 2.35 20.65 -19.12
CA VAL A 15 1.20 21.08 -18.30
C VAL A 15 1.74 21.82 -17.08
N LEU A 16 1.44 23.12 -17.05
CA LEU A 16 1.77 24.06 -15.98
C LEU A 16 0.99 23.75 -14.69
N LEU A 17 1.70 23.76 -13.56
CA LEU A 17 1.14 23.87 -12.23
C LEU A 17 0.37 25.18 -12.06
N ALA A 18 -0.83 25.11 -11.48
CA ALA A 18 -1.46 26.23 -10.80
C ALA A 18 -2.09 25.73 -9.49
N GLY A 19 -1.55 26.22 -8.37
CA GLY A 19 -2.05 25.96 -7.04
C GLY A 19 -3.35 26.72 -6.73
N GLY A 20 -4.04 26.27 -5.68
CA GLY A 20 -5.27 26.90 -5.22
C GLY A 20 -5.76 26.36 -3.88
N LEU A 21 -5.22 26.93 -2.81
CA LEU A 21 -5.89 27.31 -1.55
C LEU A 21 -6.73 26.27 -0.78
N LEU A 22 -6.12 25.80 0.32
CA LEU A 22 -6.80 25.36 1.52
C LEU A 22 -7.75 26.46 2.03
N SER A 23 -9.06 26.21 1.98
CA SER A 23 -10.06 26.99 2.70
C SER A 23 -10.77 26.08 3.70
N GLY A 24 -10.40 26.22 4.97
CA GLY A 24 -11.24 25.80 6.07
C GLY A 24 -12.40 26.77 6.25
N CYS A 25 -13.57 26.24 6.62
CA CYS A 25 -14.54 26.98 7.40
C CYS A 25 -15.28 26.01 8.32
N ALA A 26 -15.08 26.23 9.61
CA ALA A 26 -15.86 25.65 10.68
C ALA A 26 -17.18 26.41 10.86
N ALA A 27 -18.11 25.73 11.53
CA ALA A 27 -19.26 26.25 12.28
C ALA A 27 -20.52 26.66 11.49
N GLY A 28 -21.57 25.86 11.68
CA GLY A 28 -22.97 26.23 11.51
C GLY A 28 -23.79 25.58 12.62
N SER A 29 -23.93 26.28 13.74
CA SER A 29 -24.77 25.94 14.89
C SER A 29 -26.26 26.03 14.52
N GLY A 30 -27.07 25.07 14.97
CA GLY A 30 -28.53 25.11 14.85
C GLY A 30 -29.18 24.35 16.01
N ASP A 31 -29.77 25.12 16.93
CA ASP A 31 -30.52 24.71 18.13
C ASP A 31 -31.65 23.71 17.87
N SER A 32 -31.86 22.76 18.80
CA SER A 32 -33.12 22.64 19.56
C SER A 32 -33.11 21.48 20.58
N ALA A 33 -33.68 21.79 21.76
CA ALA A 33 -34.14 20.94 22.86
C ALA A 33 -33.16 20.65 24.04
N ALA A 34 -33.43 21.35 25.15
CA ALA A 34 -33.05 21.01 26.52
C ALA A 34 -34.25 20.34 27.24
N PRO A 35 -34.14 19.85 28.49
CA PRO A 35 -33.05 19.11 29.13
C PRO A 35 -33.55 17.77 29.73
N VAL A 36 -32.71 16.73 29.79
CA VAL A 36 -32.90 15.63 30.76
C VAL A 36 -31.61 15.45 31.52
N ALA A 37 -31.66 15.75 32.81
CA ALA A 37 -30.53 15.65 33.71
C ALA A 37 -30.09 14.19 33.82
N GLN A 38 -28.96 13.86 33.18
CA GLN A 38 -28.16 12.71 33.52
C GLN A 38 -26.80 13.25 33.93
N THR A 39 -26.48 13.09 35.21
CA THR A 39 -25.17 13.38 35.80
C THR A 39 -24.06 12.83 34.90
N PRO A 40 -23.24 13.67 34.25
CA PRO A 40 -22.09 13.18 33.52
C PRO A 40 -21.07 12.73 34.56
N VAL A 41 -20.78 11.43 34.59
CA VAL A 41 -19.51 10.96 35.12
C VAL A 41 -18.45 11.74 34.35
N ALA A 42 -17.65 12.53 35.06
CA ALA A 42 -16.58 13.32 34.47
C ALA A 42 -15.60 12.37 33.77
N GLN A 43 -15.82 12.13 32.49
CA GLN A 43 -14.81 11.58 31.61
C GLN A 43 -13.81 12.72 31.41
N THR A 44 -12.68 12.63 32.10
CA THR A 44 -11.51 13.45 31.81
C THR A 44 -11.32 13.46 30.29
N PRO A 45 -11.33 14.64 29.64
CA PRO A 45 -10.99 14.72 28.23
C PRO A 45 -9.62 14.08 28.04
N ALA A 46 -9.55 13.02 27.24
CA ALA A 46 -8.27 12.50 26.79
C ALA A 46 -7.52 13.68 26.17
N ALA A 47 -6.39 14.04 26.79
CA ALA A 47 -5.53 15.09 26.26
C ALA A 47 -5.25 14.75 24.79
N PRO A 48 -5.28 15.73 23.87
CA PRO A 48 -4.83 15.52 22.50
C PRO A 48 -3.47 14.86 22.58
N SER A 49 -3.33 13.64 22.02
CA SER A 49 -2.05 12.98 21.85
C SER A 49 -1.11 14.02 21.27
N ALA A 50 -0.10 14.43 22.06
CA ALA A 50 0.87 15.41 21.61
C ALA A 50 1.38 14.89 20.27
N ALA A 51 1.24 15.70 19.22
CA ALA A 51 1.83 15.39 17.93
C ALA A 51 3.29 15.08 18.20
N GLN A 52 3.66 13.80 18.06
CA GLN A 52 5.03 13.39 18.23
C GLN A 52 5.80 14.14 17.16
N THR A 53 6.61 15.11 17.59
CA THR A 53 7.58 15.76 16.72
C THR A 53 8.42 14.64 16.14
N GLN A 54 8.17 14.35 14.87
CA GLN A 54 8.88 13.31 14.14
C GLN A 54 10.33 13.79 14.04
N GLU A 55 11.21 13.25 14.89
CA GLU A 55 12.63 13.53 14.77
C GLU A 55 13.07 13.18 13.35
N PRO A 56 13.96 13.97 12.71
CA PRO A 56 14.49 13.63 11.41
C PRO A 56 15.09 12.24 11.48
N SER A 57 14.45 11.27 10.83
CA SER A 57 14.98 9.93 10.71
C SER A 57 16.32 10.01 9.99
N ASP A 58 17.36 9.39 10.54
CA ASP A 58 18.61 9.16 9.83
C ASP A 58 18.28 8.55 8.46
N PRO A 59 18.68 9.18 7.33
CA PRO A 59 18.36 8.66 6.00
C PRO A 59 18.94 7.27 5.73
N MET A 60 19.87 6.80 6.57
CA MET A 60 20.41 5.44 6.52
C MET A 60 19.63 4.43 7.37
N GLN A 61 18.73 4.86 8.25
CA GLN A 61 17.85 3.94 8.98
C GLN A 61 16.67 3.55 8.09
N GLN A 62 16.48 2.23 7.92
CA GLN A 62 15.25 1.72 7.36
C GLN A 62 14.08 2.04 8.31
N ASP A 63 13.03 2.64 7.77
CA ASP A 63 11.76 2.79 8.48
C ASP A 63 11.06 1.42 8.56
N LEU A 64 11.10 0.82 9.75
CA LEU A 64 10.45 -0.46 10.06
C LEU A 64 9.08 -0.28 10.74
N SER A 65 8.54 0.95 10.75
CA SER A 65 7.21 1.21 11.31
C SER A 65 6.13 0.42 10.60
N ALA A 66 5.01 0.16 11.30
CA ALA A 66 3.84 -0.47 10.68
C ALA A 66 3.35 0.31 9.45
N ALA A 67 3.43 1.64 9.47
CA ALA A 67 3.02 2.48 8.34
C ALA A 67 3.90 2.23 7.09
N SER A 68 5.22 2.19 7.25
CA SER A 68 6.17 1.87 6.18
C SER A 68 5.91 0.48 5.59
N VAL A 69 5.72 -0.51 6.45
CA VAL A 69 5.41 -1.89 6.03
C VAL A 69 4.08 -1.95 5.29
N CYS A 70 3.02 -1.31 5.79
CA CYS A 70 1.71 -1.30 5.13
C CYS A 70 1.74 -0.56 3.79
N GLY A 71 2.58 0.47 3.66
CA GLY A 71 2.90 1.11 2.38
C GLY A 71 3.57 0.14 1.42
N THR A 72 4.55 -0.63 1.90
CA THR A 72 5.23 -1.67 1.11
C THR A 72 4.24 -2.76 0.67
N VAL A 73 3.41 -3.28 1.57
CA VAL A 73 2.36 -4.28 1.24
C VAL A 73 1.39 -3.74 0.19
N SER A 74 1.01 -2.46 0.28
CA SER A 74 0.17 -1.78 -0.72
C SER A 74 0.84 -1.73 -2.10
N ALA A 75 2.13 -1.40 -2.14
CA ALA A 75 2.91 -1.39 -3.37
C ALA A 75 3.03 -2.80 -3.99
N LEU A 76 3.34 -3.82 -3.19
CA LEU A 76 3.42 -5.21 -3.66
C LEU A 76 2.06 -5.71 -4.18
N SER A 77 0.98 -5.42 -3.46
CA SER A 77 -0.38 -5.76 -3.89
C SER A 77 -0.75 -5.06 -5.21
N THR A 78 -0.31 -3.81 -5.38
CA THR A 78 -0.49 -3.05 -6.62
C THR A 78 0.29 -3.67 -7.79
N VAL A 79 1.53 -4.12 -7.57
CA VAL A 79 2.32 -4.83 -8.57
C VAL A 79 1.61 -6.10 -9.03
N LEU A 80 1.14 -6.94 -8.10
CA LEU A 80 0.43 -8.17 -8.43
C LEU A 80 -0.87 -7.90 -9.19
N LEU A 81 -1.64 -6.91 -8.73
CA LEU A 81 -2.91 -6.52 -9.35
C LEU A 81 -2.68 -6.05 -10.80
N ASN A 82 -1.71 -5.15 -11.03
CA ASN A 82 -1.39 -4.65 -12.36
C ASN A 82 -0.78 -5.73 -13.26
N ALA A 83 0.00 -6.67 -12.71
CA ALA A 83 0.55 -7.78 -13.48
C ALA A 83 -0.55 -8.72 -14.01
N SER A 84 -1.47 -9.13 -13.13
CA SER A 84 -2.61 -9.99 -13.49
C SER A 84 -3.51 -9.28 -14.50
N ALA A 85 -3.92 -8.06 -14.14
CA ALA A 85 -4.84 -7.33 -14.96
C ALA A 85 -4.16 -7.02 -16.33
N GLY A 86 -2.86 -6.72 -16.38
CA GLY A 86 -2.19 -6.22 -17.58
C GLY A 86 -2.04 -7.31 -18.61
N GLN A 87 -1.85 -8.52 -18.11
CA GLN A 87 -1.81 -9.72 -18.92
C GLN A 87 -3.20 -10.05 -19.50
N GLN A 88 -4.29 -9.85 -18.74
CA GLN A 88 -5.65 -10.06 -19.24
C GLN A 88 -6.00 -9.18 -20.46
N VAL A 89 -5.45 -7.96 -20.53
CA VAL A 89 -5.67 -7.02 -21.65
C VAL A 89 -4.55 -7.04 -22.69
N GLY A 90 -3.58 -7.95 -22.56
CA GLY A 90 -2.44 -8.09 -23.48
C GLY A 90 -1.39 -6.98 -23.40
N ALA A 91 -1.45 -6.11 -22.39
CA ALA A 91 -0.48 -5.03 -22.17
C ALA A 91 0.79 -5.51 -21.44
N VAL A 92 0.71 -6.60 -20.69
CA VAL A 92 1.84 -7.25 -20.00
C VAL A 92 2.00 -8.65 -20.58
N SER A 93 3.21 -9.00 -21.04
CA SER A 93 3.47 -10.35 -21.54
C SER A 93 3.43 -11.38 -20.41
N GLU A 94 3.23 -12.66 -20.73
CA GLU A 94 3.25 -13.71 -19.71
C GLU A 94 4.60 -13.76 -18.97
N SER A 95 5.72 -13.60 -19.68
CA SER A 95 7.05 -13.55 -19.06
C SER A 95 7.20 -12.37 -18.10
N ASP A 96 6.67 -11.20 -18.46
CA ASP A 96 6.73 -10.01 -17.59
C ASP A 96 5.84 -10.20 -16.36
N ARG A 97 4.66 -10.82 -16.52
CA ARG A 97 3.80 -11.18 -15.39
C ARG A 97 4.52 -12.10 -14.41
N LEU A 98 5.19 -13.14 -14.88
CA LEU A 98 5.97 -14.05 -14.03
C LEU A 98 7.12 -13.32 -13.31
N ALA A 99 7.80 -12.40 -14.01
CA ALA A 99 8.86 -11.58 -13.42
C ALA A 99 8.33 -10.64 -12.31
N LEU A 100 7.19 -9.99 -12.55
CA LEU A 100 6.54 -9.11 -11.57
C LEU A 100 6.07 -9.90 -10.34
N VAL A 101 5.47 -11.08 -10.53
CA VAL A 101 5.08 -11.96 -9.41
C VAL A 101 6.29 -12.41 -8.60
N ARG A 102 7.41 -12.74 -9.26
CA ARG A 102 8.66 -13.08 -8.56
C ARG A 102 9.24 -11.91 -7.77
N SER A 103 9.20 -10.71 -8.34
CA SER A 103 9.62 -9.49 -7.65
C SER A 103 8.73 -9.19 -6.44
N ALA A 104 7.42 -9.34 -6.56
CA ALA A 104 6.48 -9.15 -5.47
C ALA A 104 6.71 -10.17 -4.34
N ARG A 105 6.91 -11.44 -4.69
CA ARG A 105 7.27 -12.49 -3.72
C ARG A 105 8.54 -12.13 -2.96
N PHE A 106 9.59 -11.72 -3.65
CA PHE A 106 10.84 -11.29 -3.00
C PHE A 106 10.57 -10.16 -1.99
N GLY A 107 9.69 -9.21 -2.33
CA GLY A 107 9.25 -8.17 -1.40
C GLY A 107 8.61 -8.73 -0.12
N TYR A 108 7.69 -9.70 -0.24
CA TYR A 108 7.05 -10.34 0.92
C TYR A 108 8.04 -11.15 1.78
N GLU A 109 8.98 -11.86 1.15
CA GLU A 109 10.03 -12.63 1.84
C GLU A 109 10.91 -11.73 2.72
N HIS A 110 11.05 -10.45 2.37
CA HIS A 110 11.97 -9.52 3.05
C HIS A 110 11.27 -8.44 3.88
N LEU A 111 9.96 -8.56 4.12
CA LEU A 111 9.26 -7.65 5.02
C LEU A 111 9.85 -7.75 6.43
N GLN A 112 9.99 -6.59 7.08
CA GLN A 112 10.47 -6.47 8.46
C GLN A 112 9.70 -5.36 9.15
N SER A 113 9.34 -5.55 10.42
CA SER A 113 8.67 -4.51 11.21
C SER A 113 9.17 -4.48 12.64
N SER A 114 9.18 -3.28 13.22
CA SER A 114 9.35 -3.06 14.66
C SER A 114 8.02 -3.13 15.44
N ASP A 115 6.87 -3.16 14.76
CA ASP A 115 5.55 -3.33 15.37
C ASP A 115 5.26 -4.83 15.65
N PRO A 116 5.06 -5.25 16.92
CA PRO A 116 4.89 -6.66 17.26
C PRO A 116 3.67 -7.35 16.62
N ARG A 117 2.61 -6.62 16.27
CA ARG A 117 1.45 -7.18 15.56
C ARG A 117 1.81 -7.46 14.12
N MET A 118 2.49 -6.50 13.49
CA MET A 118 2.96 -6.64 12.12
C MET A 118 3.99 -7.76 11.99
N THR A 119 4.94 -7.86 12.93
CA THR A 119 5.92 -8.95 12.96
C THR A 119 5.24 -10.32 12.92
N ARG A 120 4.20 -10.56 13.74
CA ARG A 120 3.49 -11.86 13.72
C ARG A 120 2.82 -12.17 12.37
N ALA A 121 2.26 -11.16 11.71
CA ALA A 121 1.64 -11.34 10.39
C ALA A 121 2.71 -11.60 9.31
N ILE A 122 3.81 -10.86 9.34
CA ILE A 122 4.99 -11.09 8.48
C ILE A 122 5.53 -12.51 8.69
N ASP A 123 5.74 -12.94 9.93
CA ASP A 123 6.24 -14.28 10.25
C ASP A 123 5.31 -15.39 9.72
N SER A 124 3.99 -15.14 9.66
CA SER A 124 3.03 -16.08 9.06
C SER A 124 3.23 -16.18 7.56
N VAL A 125 3.36 -15.03 6.88
CA VAL A 125 3.56 -14.95 5.44
C VAL A 125 4.89 -15.60 5.05
N GLN A 126 5.97 -15.27 5.74
CA GLN A 126 7.30 -15.82 5.46
C GLN A 126 7.33 -17.33 5.69
N ARG A 127 6.73 -17.84 6.78
CA ARG A 127 6.61 -19.30 6.99
C ARG A 127 5.79 -19.98 5.89
N TYR A 128 4.74 -19.34 5.38
CA TYR A 128 3.99 -19.87 4.24
C TYR A 128 4.86 -19.92 2.99
N LEU A 129 5.58 -18.84 2.67
CA LEU A 129 6.45 -18.78 1.50
C LEU A 129 7.63 -19.77 1.59
N ASP A 130 8.19 -19.99 2.77
CA ASP A 130 9.21 -21.01 3.01
C ASP A 130 8.68 -22.43 2.78
N ALA A 131 7.45 -22.70 3.20
CA ALA A 131 6.79 -23.99 2.97
C ALA A 131 6.34 -24.20 1.51
N HIS A 132 6.23 -23.11 0.74
CA HIS A 132 5.80 -23.11 -0.66
C HIS A 132 6.89 -22.44 -1.52
N PRO A 133 8.06 -23.09 -1.70
CA PRO A 133 9.16 -22.51 -2.46
C PRO A 133 8.74 -22.22 -3.90
N ALA A 134 9.22 -21.10 -4.44
CA ALA A 134 8.94 -20.73 -5.82
C ALA A 134 9.48 -21.81 -6.78
N PRO A 135 8.68 -22.30 -7.74
CA PRO A 135 9.16 -23.26 -8.72
C PRO A 135 10.16 -22.61 -9.70
N THR A 136 11.00 -23.45 -10.33
CA THR A 136 11.94 -23.01 -11.37
C THR A 136 11.19 -22.42 -12.58
N GLU A 137 10.04 -22.99 -12.91
CA GLU A 137 9.15 -22.56 -14.00
C GLU A 137 7.74 -22.28 -13.47
N GLY A 138 7.07 -21.29 -14.04
CA GLY A 138 5.72 -20.90 -13.63
C GLY A 138 5.68 -19.80 -12.57
N LEU A 139 4.54 -19.70 -11.88
CA LEU A 139 4.26 -18.63 -10.93
C LEU A 139 5.06 -18.84 -9.64
N ALA A 140 5.79 -17.80 -9.23
CA ALA A 140 6.57 -17.83 -8.00
C ALA A 140 5.71 -17.87 -6.73
N MET A 141 4.42 -17.51 -6.85
CA MET A 141 3.46 -17.46 -5.77
C MET A 141 2.10 -17.85 -6.35
N GLU A 142 1.47 -18.84 -5.74
CA GLU A 142 0.17 -19.34 -6.19
C GLU A 142 -0.94 -18.34 -5.83
N ASP A 143 -1.88 -18.14 -6.75
CA ASP A 143 -3.11 -17.40 -6.47
C ASP A 143 -4.18 -18.40 -6.02
N GLY A 144 -4.29 -18.57 -4.70
CA GLY A 144 -5.13 -19.59 -4.08
C GLY A 144 -5.54 -19.24 -2.65
N PRO A 145 -6.45 -20.02 -2.05
CA PRO A 145 -7.08 -19.68 -0.77
C PRO A 145 -6.08 -19.57 0.39
N GLU A 146 -5.00 -20.34 0.35
CA GLU A 146 -3.96 -20.28 1.38
C GLU A 146 -3.12 -18.99 1.30
N TRP A 147 -2.77 -18.55 0.09
CA TRP A 147 -2.11 -17.28 -0.12
C TRP A 147 -3.04 -16.10 0.19
N GLU A 148 -4.30 -16.16 -0.20
CA GLU A 148 -5.31 -15.17 0.18
C GLU A 148 -5.44 -15.01 1.70
N LEU A 149 -5.34 -16.11 2.45
CA LEU A 149 -5.35 -16.06 3.91
C LEU A 149 -4.15 -15.26 4.44
N GLN A 150 -2.94 -15.46 3.88
CA GLN A 150 -1.76 -14.68 4.28
C GLN A 150 -1.93 -13.19 3.98
N GLN A 151 -2.48 -12.86 2.81
CA GLN A 151 -2.78 -11.46 2.44
C GLN A 151 -3.82 -10.83 3.39
N LYS A 152 -4.85 -11.59 3.79
CA LYS A 152 -5.87 -11.15 4.77
C LYS A 152 -5.25 -10.91 6.14
N LEU A 153 -4.30 -11.74 6.58
CA LEU A 153 -3.57 -11.54 7.83
C LEU A 153 -2.75 -10.25 7.83
N LEU A 154 -1.97 -9.99 6.76
CA LEU A 154 -1.24 -8.73 6.62
C LEU A 154 -2.17 -7.51 6.59
N THR A 155 -3.25 -7.59 5.81
CA THR A 155 -4.21 -6.49 5.69
C THR A 155 -4.91 -6.21 7.02
N THR A 156 -5.21 -7.25 7.80
CA THR A 156 -5.80 -7.11 9.14
C THR A 156 -4.81 -6.47 10.11
N ALA A 157 -3.56 -6.95 10.14
CA ALA A 157 -2.52 -6.37 10.97
C ALA A 157 -2.28 -4.89 10.64
N CYS A 158 -2.29 -4.53 9.35
CA CYS A 158 -2.20 -3.13 8.92
C CYS A 158 -3.34 -2.29 9.50
N ARG A 159 -4.59 -2.73 9.34
CA ARG A 159 -5.76 -2.01 9.85
C ARG A 159 -5.70 -1.84 11.37
N GLU A 160 -5.28 -2.88 12.08
CA GLU A 160 -5.12 -2.86 13.54
C GLU A 160 -3.99 -1.93 14.01
N SER A 161 -2.98 -1.69 13.17
CA SER A 161 -1.93 -0.69 13.39
C SER A 161 -2.29 0.70 12.83
N GLY A 162 -3.55 0.92 12.44
CA GLY A 162 -4.07 2.22 12.00
C GLY A 162 -3.73 2.60 10.55
N SER A 163 -3.20 1.66 9.76
CA SER A 163 -2.85 1.86 8.35
C SER A 163 -3.73 1.00 7.44
N ASN A 164 -4.20 1.54 6.32
CA ASN A 164 -4.93 0.72 5.34
C ASN A 164 -3.98 0.19 4.26
N VAL A 165 -4.27 -1.02 3.78
CA VAL A 165 -3.65 -1.54 2.55
C VAL A 165 -4.54 -1.15 1.38
N VAL A 166 -3.96 -0.50 0.36
CA VAL A 166 -4.67 -0.10 -0.85
C VAL A 166 -3.90 -0.63 -2.05
N ALA A 167 -4.59 -1.33 -2.95
CA ALA A 167 -4.06 -1.69 -4.24
C ALA A 167 -4.79 -0.88 -5.32
N THR A 168 -4.04 -0.13 -6.13
CA THR A 168 -4.62 0.68 -7.21
C THR A 168 -4.24 0.09 -8.56
N ALA A 169 -5.22 -0.42 -9.30
CA ALA A 169 -5.03 -0.75 -10.71
C ALA A 169 -5.08 0.53 -11.55
N GLN A 170 -4.15 0.70 -12.49
CA GLN A 170 -4.24 1.79 -13.49
C GLN A 170 -3.82 1.39 -14.92
N TYR A 171 -2.82 0.53 -15.09
CA TYR A 171 -2.00 0.40 -16.32
C TYR A 171 -1.49 1.74 -16.89
N GLY A 172 -0.20 2.05 -16.94
CA GLY A 172 0.99 1.38 -16.41
C GLY A 172 1.98 2.46 -15.94
N GLY A 173 2.94 2.03 -15.12
CA GLY A 173 4.20 2.76 -14.90
C GLY A 173 5.25 2.30 -15.90
#